data_AF-A0A284R6F7-F1
#
_entry.id   AF-A0A284R6F7-F1
#
_cell.length_a   1.000
_cell.length_b   1.000
_cell.length_c   1.000
_cell.angle_alpha   90.00
_cell.angle_beta   90.00
_cell.angle_gamma   90.00
#
_symmetry.space_group_name_H-M   'P 1'
#
loop_
_entity.id
_entity.type
_entity.pdbx_description
1 polymer ?
#
loop_
_entity_poly.entity_id
_entity_poly.type
_entity_poly.pdbx_seq_one_letter_code
_entity_poly.pdbx_strand_id
1 'polypeptide(L)'
;MSSLGFVLRGAVQREKQHKSSAFQPIECLITHTTPELLPEIWMLVIRFETCSYPDPLDTSRPVSFLDPPHVTQLRLATHYTTMQQKLALCRVSKQWNRWATEFLYEFVWVNRAGHARLLARTLETPEGKGHGRWIRRLHVETMTLDKCNPSHLRTILDASPDLAIYSDHRSIRLTLFSVNSPLEETCTPDDLFQ
;
A
#
# COMPACT_ATOMS: atom_id res chain seq x y z
N MET A 1 -29.66 62.37 53.19
CA MET A 1 -29.99 61.65 54.43
C MET A 1 -30.01 60.17 54.09
N SER A 2 -28.88 59.48 54.31
CA SER A 2 -28.69 58.51 55.39
C SER A 2 -29.27 57.13 54.99
N SER A 3 -28.64 55.97 55.12
CA SER A 3 -27.34 55.54 55.64
C SER A 3 -27.23 54.02 55.42
N LEU A 4 -26.03 53.55 55.03
CA LEU A 4 -25.27 52.35 55.46
C LEU A 4 -25.89 50.94 55.71
N GLY A 5 -25.12 49.95 55.23
CA GLY A 5 -24.87 48.63 55.85
C GLY A 5 -24.34 47.59 54.84
N PHE A 6 -23.02 47.45 54.55
CA PHE A 6 -22.02 46.51 55.14
C PHE A 6 -22.60 45.13 55.53
N VAL A 7 -22.06 43.94 55.14
CA VAL A 7 -20.73 43.37 55.44
C VAL A 7 -20.38 42.16 54.52
N LEU A 8 -19.09 42.10 54.16
CA LEU A 8 -18.15 41.04 53.74
C LEU A 8 -18.50 39.52 53.82
N ARG A 9 -18.04 38.77 52.81
CA ARG A 9 -17.30 37.46 52.80
C ARG A 9 -16.95 37.19 51.32
N GLY A 10 -15.72 36.98 50.85
CA GLY A 10 -14.54 36.33 51.41
C GLY A 10 -14.29 35.04 50.61
N ALA A 11 -13.38 35.05 49.62
CA ALA A 11 -12.69 33.84 49.13
C ALA A 11 -11.52 34.21 48.21
N VAL A 12 -10.33 33.97 48.75
CA VAL A 12 -9.03 33.91 48.10
C VAL A 12 -9.03 32.81 47.04
N GLN A 13 -8.56 33.08 45.82
CA GLN A 13 -8.23 32.03 44.86
C GLN A 13 -6.78 32.16 44.39
N ARG A 14 -6.07 31.07 44.67
CA ARG A 14 -4.62 30.88 44.66
C ARG A 14 -4.01 30.96 43.27
N GLU A 15 -2.81 31.52 43.23
CA GLU A 15 -1.79 31.23 42.22
C GLU A 15 -1.62 29.71 42.03
N LYS A 16 -1.61 29.28 40.77
CA LYS A 16 -0.71 28.20 40.32
C LYS A 16 -0.07 28.59 39.01
N GLN A 17 1.24 28.80 39.11
CA GLN A 17 2.19 28.87 38.02
C GLN A 17 2.04 27.65 37.11
N HIS A 18 1.86 27.89 35.82
CA HIS A 18 2.39 27.01 34.79
C HIS A 18 3.12 27.88 33.78
N LYS A 19 4.44 28.01 33.97
CA LYS A 19 5.37 28.39 32.91
C LYS A 19 5.24 27.32 31.82
N SER A 20 4.49 27.59 30.75
CA SER A 20 4.66 26.83 29.52
C SER A 20 6.04 27.23 28.98
N SER A 21 7.01 26.36 29.19
CA SER A 21 8.27 26.39 28.47
C SER A 21 7.93 26.47 26.98
N ALA A 22 8.22 27.63 26.39
CA ALA A 22 8.20 27.79 24.95
C ALA A 22 9.32 26.88 24.41
N PHE A 23 8.95 25.66 24.05
CA PHE A 23 9.68 24.91 23.06
C PHE A 23 9.61 25.74 21.78
N GLN A 24 10.61 26.56 21.56
CA GLN A 24 10.88 27.05 20.22
C GLN A 24 11.17 25.81 19.38
N PRO A 25 10.42 25.54 18.31
CA PRO A 25 10.86 24.58 17.33
C PRO A 25 12.23 25.09 16.88
N ILE A 26 13.24 24.22 16.91
CA ILE A 26 14.41 24.45 16.08
C ILE A 26 13.84 24.56 14.68
N GLU A 27 13.74 25.78 14.16
CA GLU A 27 13.52 26.03 12.75
C GLU A 27 14.70 25.37 12.05
N CYS A 28 14.48 24.11 11.68
CA CYS A 28 15.38 23.38 10.83
C CYS A 28 15.25 24.09 9.47
N LEU A 29 16.07 25.11 9.28
CA LEU A 29 16.41 25.72 8.01
C LEU A 29 17.12 24.67 7.15
N ILE A 30 16.40 23.61 6.82
CA ILE A 30 16.72 22.73 5.71
C ILE A 30 15.82 23.20 4.58
N THR A 31 16.12 24.40 4.08
CA THR A 31 15.96 24.67 2.65
C THR A 31 17.17 24.06 1.92
N HIS A 32 17.46 22.78 2.17
CA HIS A 32 18.14 22.01 1.15
C HIS A 32 17.03 21.64 0.18
N THR A 33 16.79 22.55 -0.77
CA THR A 33 16.36 22.15 -2.10
C THR A 33 17.21 20.94 -2.44
N THR A 34 16.57 19.77 -2.48
CA THR A 34 17.21 18.59 -3.05
C THR A 34 17.76 19.08 -4.38
N PRO A 35 19.07 18.92 -4.66
CA PRO A 35 19.57 19.25 -5.99
C PRO A 35 18.63 18.59 -6.97
N GLU A 36 18.08 19.36 -7.93
CA GLU A 36 17.08 18.87 -8.89
C GLU A 36 17.73 17.80 -9.77
N LEU A 37 17.88 16.61 -9.21
CA LEU A 37 18.29 15.42 -9.92
C LEU A 37 17.19 15.15 -10.95
N LEU A 38 17.63 14.80 -12.16
CA LEU A 38 16.73 14.44 -13.24
C LEU A 38 15.79 13.30 -12.78
N PRO A 39 14.51 13.31 -13.21
CA PRO A 39 13.55 12.27 -12.83
C PRO A 39 14.06 10.85 -13.03
N GLU A 40 14.85 10.61 -14.07
CA GLU A 40 15.45 9.32 -14.40
C GLU A 40 16.40 8.84 -13.30
N ILE A 41 17.16 9.76 -12.69
CA ILE A 41 18.06 9.43 -11.58
C ILE A 41 17.27 9.07 -10.34
N TRP A 42 16.19 9.80 -10.05
CA TRP A 42 15.29 9.44 -8.95
C TRP A 42 14.62 8.08 -9.18
N MET A 43 14.22 7.79 -10.42
CA MET A 43 13.68 6.47 -10.75
C MET A 43 14.70 5.35 -10.54
N LEU A 44 15.99 5.58 -10.84
CA LEU A 44 17.06 4.61 -10.53
C LEU A 44 17.26 4.42 -9.03
N VAL A 45 17.24 5.50 -8.26
CA VAL A 45 17.34 5.43 -6.79
C VAL A 45 16.16 4.64 -6.22
N ILE A 46 14.93 4.97 -6.62
CA ILE A 46 13.73 4.25 -6.18
C ILE A 46 13.78 2.79 -6.65
N ARG A 47 14.25 2.52 -7.88
CA ARG A 47 14.44 1.15 -8.37
C ARG A 47 15.38 0.37 -7.46
N PHE A 48 16.53 0.95 -7.12
CA PHE A 48 17.52 0.31 -6.24
C PHE A 48 16.94 0.04 -4.85
N GLU A 49 16.23 1.00 -4.26
CA GLU A 49 15.57 0.85 -2.96
C GLU A 49 14.46 -0.20 -2.97
N THR A 50 13.77 -0.35 -4.10
CA THR A 50 12.63 -1.26 -4.25
C THR A 50 13.01 -2.64 -4.82
N CYS A 51 14.29 -2.88 -5.09
CA CYS A 51 14.80 -4.18 -5.50
C CYS A 51 14.52 -5.23 -4.42
N SER A 52 13.73 -6.25 -4.76
CA SER A 52 13.61 -7.44 -3.93
C SER A 52 14.62 -8.50 -4.37
N TYR A 53 15.13 -9.27 -3.40
CA TYR A 53 15.84 -10.51 -3.67
C TYR A 53 15.07 -11.70 -3.07
N PRO A 54 14.71 -12.73 -3.87
CA PRO A 54 14.94 -12.83 -5.31
C PRO A 54 14.12 -11.80 -6.12
N ASP A 55 14.61 -11.47 -7.33
CA ASP A 55 13.91 -10.56 -8.23
C ASP A 55 12.52 -11.12 -8.56
N PRO A 56 11.44 -10.36 -8.33
CA PRO A 56 10.10 -10.81 -8.63
C PRO A 56 9.87 -11.03 -10.13
N LEU A 57 10.69 -10.50 -11.04
CA LEU A 57 10.58 -10.77 -12.47
C LEU A 57 11.43 -11.96 -12.93
N ASP A 58 12.20 -12.58 -12.03
CA ASP A 58 12.94 -13.80 -12.34
C ASP A 58 11.97 -14.99 -12.52
N THR A 59 11.98 -15.56 -13.72
CA THR A 59 11.19 -16.75 -14.09
C THR A 59 11.98 -18.04 -13.99
N SER A 60 13.30 -17.97 -13.70
CA SER A 60 14.15 -19.16 -13.56
C SER A 60 13.71 -20.07 -12.41
N ARG A 61 12.95 -19.53 -11.46
CA ARG A 61 12.41 -20.25 -10.30
C ARG A 61 10.89 -20.07 -10.23
N PRO A 62 10.11 -21.15 -10.11
CA PRO A 62 8.70 -21.02 -9.77
C PRO A 62 8.58 -20.34 -8.40
N VAL A 63 7.79 -19.27 -8.34
CA VAL A 63 7.51 -18.56 -7.09
C VAL A 63 6.16 -19.08 -6.60
N SER A 64 6.18 -19.77 -5.47
CA SER A 64 4.98 -20.03 -4.67
C SER A 64 5.21 -19.43 -3.29
N PHE A 65 4.18 -18.77 -2.79
CA PHE A 65 4.09 -18.15 -1.48
C PHE A 65 3.23 -18.97 -0.51
N LEU A 66 2.48 -19.97 -0.99
CA LEU A 66 1.64 -20.82 -0.15
C LEU A 66 2.16 -22.26 -0.01
N ASP A 67 3.01 -22.74 -0.93
CA ASP A 67 3.55 -24.09 -0.86
C ASP A 67 4.88 -24.14 -0.08
N PRO A 68 5.04 -25.05 0.91
CA PRO A 68 6.30 -25.29 1.61
C PRO A 68 7.41 -25.75 0.64
N PRO A 69 8.71 -25.49 0.92
CA PRO A 69 9.40 -25.57 2.23
C PRO A 69 9.67 -24.22 2.92
N HIS A 70 10.27 -24.21 4.13
CA HIS A 70 10.61 -23.05 4.99
C HIS A 70 11.03 -21.73 4.29
N VAL A 71 11.60 -21.82 3.09
CA VAL A 71 11.85 -20.72 2.16
C VAL A 71 10.62 -19.82 1.95
N THR A 72 9.41 -20.36 2.08
CA THR A 72 8.13 -19.66 1.89
C THR A 72 7.88 -18.57 2.93
N GLN A 73 8.14 -18.84 4.22
CA GLN A 73 7.95 -17.83 5.28
C GLN A 73 8.92 -16.66 5.12
N LEU A 74 10.18 -16.95 4.78
CA LEU A 74 11.17 -15.92 4.51
C LEU A 74 10.80 -15.10 3.27
N ARG A 75 10.39 -15.75 2.17
CA ARG A 75 9.94 -15.07 0.95
C ARG A 75 8.72 -14.18 1.17
N LEU A 76 7.74 -14.66 1.93
CA LEU A 76 6.56 -13.88 2.34
C LEU A 76 6.98 -12.64 3.13
N ALA A 77 7.82 -12.82 4.15
CA ALA A 77 8.30 -11.71 4.97
C ALA A 77 9.09 -10.68 4.14
N THR A 78 9.95 -11.15 3.21
CA THR A 78 10.68 -10.27 2.29
C THR A 78 9.72 -9.51 1.37
N HIS A 79 8.72 -10.20 0.80
CA HIS A 79 7.72 -9.57 -0.05
C HIS A 79 6.97 -8.46 0.68
N TYR A 80 6.44 -8.75 1.88
CA TYR A 80 5.72 -7.75 2.68
C TYR A 80 6.60 -6.57 3.06
N THR A 81 7.86 -6.82 3.46
CA THR A 81 8.82 -5.74 3.77
C THR A 81 9.05 -4.86 2.54
N THR A 82 9.27 -5.45 1.36
CA THR A 82 9.41 -4.66 0.12
C THR A 82 8.14 -3.87 -0.19
N MET A 83 6.95 -4.46 -0.05
CA MET A 83 5.70 -3.76 -0.33
C MET A 83 5.48 -2.57 0.61
N GLN A 84 5.77 -2.73 1.90
CA GLN A 84 5.72 -1.63 2.87
C GLN A 84 6.71 -0.51 2.52
N GLN A 85 7.92 -0.87 2.08
CA GLN A 85 8.90 0.11 1.62
C GLN A 85 8.41 0.86 0.37
N LYS A 86 7.90 0.14 -0.64
CA LYS A 86 7.30 0.75 -1.85
C LYS A 86 6.16 1.71 -1.51
N LEU A 87 5.27 1.32 -0.58
CA LEU A 87 4.20 2.19 -0.10
C LEU A 87 4.72 3.42 0.65
N ALA A 88 5.73 3.26 1.51
CA ALA A 88 6.36 4.37 2.21
C ALA A 88 6.92 5.40 1.23
N LEU A 89 7.59 4.94 0.17
CA LEU A 89 8.08 5.81 -0.91
C LEU A 89 6.94 6.54 -1.63
N CYS A 90 5.83 5.84 -1.92
CA CYS A 90 4.65 6.44 -2.54
C CYS A 90 3.98 7.54 -1.68
N ARG A 91 4.22 7.54 -0.37
CA ARG A 91 3.60 8.47 0.60
C ARG A 91 4.46 9.70 0.93
N VAL A 92 5.71 9.77 0.47
CA VAL A 92 6.62 10.91 0.74
C VAL A 92 6.08 12.22 0.15
N SER A 93 5.68 12.19 -1.12
CA SER A 93 5.14 13.37 -1.83
C SER A 93 4.38 12.93 -3.08
N LYS A 94 3.64 13.86 -3.71
CA LYS A 94 2.97 13.60 -5.01
C LYS A 94 3.95 13.22 -6.12
N GLN A 95 5.16 13.79 -6.10
CA GLN A 95 6.17 13.50 -7.11
C GLN A 95 6.76 12.10 -6.91
N TRP A 96 7.10 11.75 -5.66
CA TRP A 96 7.56 10.41 -5.31
C TRP A 96 6.48 9.36 -5.57
N ASN A 97 5.22 9.67 -5.31
CA ASN A 97 4.10 8.81 -5.67
C ASN A 97 4.12 8.48 -7.17
N ARG A 98 4.24 9.49 -8.05
CA ARG A 98 4.30 9.28 -9.51
C ARG A 98 5.46 8.38 -9.94
N TRP A 99 6.64 8.54 -9.33
CA TRP A 99 7.82 7.71 -9.66
C TRP A 99 7.72 6.30 -9.08
N ALA A 100 7.30 6.17 -7.83
CA ALA A 100 7.27 4.91 -7.10
C ALA A 100 6.11 4.00 -7.51
N THR A 101 5.02 4.56 -8.03
CA THR A 101 3.83 3.79 -8.43
C THR A 101 4.16 2.74 -9.50
N GLU A 102 5.08 3.03 -10.43
CA GLU A 102 5.54 2.04 -11.41
C GLU A 102 6.09 0.78 -10.73
N PHE A 103 6.97 0.95 -9.74
CA PHE A 103 7.58 -0.15 -9.00
C PHE A 103 6.62 -0.81 -8.01
N LEU A 104 5.59 -0.08 -7.55
CA LEU A 104 4.53 -0.63 -6.70
C LEU A 104 3.68 -1.66 -7.46
N TYR A 105 3.31 -1.35 -8.71
CA TYR A 105 2.46 -2.22 -9.54
C TYR A 105 3.24 -3.24 -10.38
N GLU A 106 4.57 -3.13 -10.48
CA GLU A 106 5.42 -4.02 -11.27
C GLU A 106 5.17 -5.51 -11.02
N PHE A 107 5.02 -5.89 -9.75
CA PHE A 107 4.73 -7.24 -9.31
C PHE A 107 3.48 -7.24 -8.45
N VAL A 108 2.41 -7.85 -8.96
CA VAL A 108 1.14 -8.00 -8.24
C VAL A 108 0.97 -9.45 -7.83
N TRP A 109 0.81 -9.67 -6.52
CA TRP A 109 0.41 -10.97 -5.98
C TRP A 109 -1.04 -10.94 -5.50
N VAL A 110 -1.89 -11.73 -6.15
CA VAL A 110 -3.28 -11.95 -5.76
C VAL A 110 -3.35 -13.19 -4.89
N ASN A 111 -3.42 -12.98 -3.57
CA ASN A 111 -3.50 -14.05 -2.57
C ASN A 111 -4.94 -14.37 -2.09
N ARG A 112 -5.90 -13.47 -2.39
CA ARG A 112 -7.32 -13.59 -2.04
C ARG A 112 -8.22 -13.19 -3.20
N ALA A 113 -9.44 -13.72 -3.25
CA ALA A 113 -10.43 -13.30 -4.26
C ALA A 113 -10.80 -11.82 -4.10
N GLY A 114 -10.83 -11.33 -2.86
CA GLY A 114 -11.04 -9.92 -2.53
C GLY A 114 -9.99 -9.00 -3.16
N HIS A 115 -8.70 -9.39 -3.16
CA HIS A 115 -7.62 -8.61 -3.79
C HIS A 115 -7.82 -8.49 -5.29
N ALA A 116 -8.19 -9.57 -5.98
CA ALA A 116 -8.49 -9.52 -7.41
C ALA A 116 -9.62 -8.54 -7.73
N ARG A 117 -10.70 -8.58 -6.93
CA ARG A 117 -11.85 -7.67 -7.07
C ARG A 117 -11.44 -6.22 -6.86
N LEU A 118 -10.69 -5.94 -5.80
CA LEU A 118 -10.23 -4.59 -5.50
C LEU A 118 -9.31 -4.06 -6.59
N LEU A 119 -8.33 -4.84 -7.02
CA LEU A 119 -7.41 -4.44 -8.06
C LEU A 119 -8.16 -4.14 -9.36
N ALA A 120 -9.07 -5.02 -9.78
CA ALA A 120 -9.89 -4.78 -10.97
C ALA A 120 -10.66 -3.46 -10.87
N ARG A 121 -11.32 -3.19 -9.73
CA ARG A 121 -12.04 -1.93 -9.49
C ARG A 121 -11.10 -0.73 -9.52
N THR A 122 -9.94 -0.81 -8.87
CA THR A 122 -8.94 0.26 -8.84
C THR A 122 -8.48 0.59 -10.27
N LEU A 123 -8.19 -0.42 -11.09
CA LEU A 123 -7.75 -0.24 -12.48
C LEU A 123 -8.86 0.33 -13.39
N GLU A 124 -10.13 0.18 -13.02
CA GLU A 124 -11.25 0.80 -13.74
C GLU A 124 -11.48 2.27 -13.35
N THR A 125 -11.00 2.70 -12.18
CA THR A 125 -11.13 4.10 -11.75
C THR A 125 -10.34 5.06 -12.65
N PRO A 126 -10.75 6.33 -12.80
CA PRO A 126 -10.01 7.32 -13.58
C PRO A 126 -8.56 7.50 -13.13
N GLU A 127 -8.31 7.38 -11.82
CA GLU A 127 -6.99 7.51 -11.21
C GLU A 127 -6.13 6.28 -11.51
N GLY A 128 -6.71 5.08 -11.42
CA GLY A 128 -6.02 3.80 -11.63
C GLY A 128 -5.98 3.29 -13.07
N LYS A 129 -6.72 3.90 -14.01
CA LYS A 129 -6.79 3.48 -15.43
C LYS A 129 -5.45 3.46 -16.16
N GLY A 130 -4.45 4.16 -15.63
CA GLY A 130 -3.08 4.13 -16.14
C GLY A 130 -2.16 3.15 -15.42
N HIS A 131 -2.61 2.51 -14.34
CA HIS A 131 -1.73 1.75 -13.45
C HIS A 131 -1.40 0.36 -13.96
N GLY A 132 -2.32 -0.24 -14.72
CA GLY A 132 -2.14 -1.59 -15.25
C GLY A 132 -0.96 -1.71 -16.22
N ARG A 133 -0.57 -0.63 -16.92
CA ARG A 133 0.61 -0.62 -17.81
C ARG A 133 1.93 -0.93 -17.08
N TRP A 134 1.98 -0.72 -15.77
CA TRP A 134 3.17 -1.01 -14.99
C TRP A 134 3.19 -2.45 -14.50
N ILE A 135 2.09 -3.19 -14.58
CA ILE A 135 2.04 -4.59 -14.15
C ILE A 135 2.84 -5.44 -15.13
N ARG A 136 4.04 -5.88 -14.69
CA ARG A 136 4.93 -6.75 -15.46
C ARG A 136 4.75 -8.21 -15.10
N ARG A 137 4.40 -8.50 -13.85
CA ARG A 137 4.08 -9.85 -13.40
C ARG A 137 2.83 -9.87 -12.54
N LEU A 138 1.91 -10.77 -12.90
CA LEU A 138 0.71 -11.08 -12.15
C LEU A 138 0.82 -12.53 -11.66
N HIS A 139 0.92 -12.67 -10.34
CA HIS A 139 0.96 -13.97 -9.68
C HIS A 139 -0.34 -14.20 -8.91
N VAL A 140 -1.09 -15.24 -9.27
CA VAL A 140 -2.35 -15.58 -8.63
C VAL A 140 -2.18 -16.89 -7.89
N GLU A 141 -2.31 -16.81 -6.57
CA GLU A 141 -2.13 -17.93 -5.69
C GLU A 141 -3.02 -17.77 -4.46
N THR A 142 -4.24 -18.28 -4.57
CA THR A 142 -5.24 -18.17 -3.51
C THR A 142 -5.39 -19.47 -2.71
N MET A 143 -5.99 -19.35 -1.52
CA MET A 143 -6.39 -20.49 -0.70
C MET A 143 -7.40 -21.38 -1.44
N THR A 144 -7.47 -22.67 -1.09
CA THR A 144 -8.26 -23.67 -1.81
C THR A 144 -9.75 -23.33 -1.93
N LEU A 145 -10.32 -22.63 -0.95
CA LEU A 145 -11.74 -22.24 -0.91
C LEU A 145 -12.00 -20.79 -1.36
N ASP A 146 -10.96 -19.99 -1.60
CA ASP A 146 -11.09 -18.57 -1.93
C ASP A 146 -10.72 -18.33 -3.40
N LYS A 147 -11.65 -18.58 -4.32
CA LYS A 147 -11.40 -18.50 -5.78
C LYS A 147 -11.69 -17.11 -6.33
N CYS A 148 -10.78 -16.60 -7.15
CA CYS A 148 -10.99 -15.35 -7.86
C CYS A 148 -12.12 -15.50 -8.89
N ASN A 149 -12.98 -14.49 -9.00
CA ASN A 149 -13.93 -14.41 -10.12
C ASN A 149 -13.13 -14.18 -11.42
N PRO A 150 -13.32 -15.00 -12.47
CA PRO A 150 -12.61 -14.85 -13.74
C PRO A 150 -12.84 -13.49 -14.41
N SER A 151 -13.97 -12.82 -14.16
CA SER A 151 -14.21 -11.48 -14.70
C SER A 151 -13.22 -10.45 -14.17
N HIS A 152 -12.89 -10.48 -12.88
CA HIS A 152 -11.90 -9.57 -12.29
C HIS A 152 -10.50 -9.83 -12.84
N LEU A 153 -10.12 -11.10 -12.98
CA LEU A 153 -8.83 -11.46 -13.60
C LEU A 153 -8.78 -10.97 -15.05
N ARG A 154 -9.88 -11.10 -15.80
CA ARG A 154 -9.96 -10.58 -17.16
C ARG A 154 -9.78 -9.06 -17.21
N THR A 155 -10.45 -8.30 -16.34
CA THR A 155 -10.26 -6.85 -16.22
C THR A 155 -8.80 -6.50 -15.95
N ILE A 156 -8.14 -7.19 -15.01
CA ILE A 156 -6.73 -6.94 -14.69
C ILE A 156 -5.84 -7.20 -15.90
N LEU A 157 -6.06 -8.31 -16.61
CA LEU A 157 -5.30 -8.65 -17.82
C LEU A 157 -5.52 -7.64 -18.94
N ASP A 158 -6.76 -7.20 -19.18
CA ASP A 158 -7.09 -6.19 -20.19
C ASP A 158 -6.48 -4.82 -19.87
N ALA A 159 -6.33 -4.50 -18.58
CA ALA A 159 -5.67 -3.28 -18.12
C ALA A 159 -4.14 -3.36 -18.16
N SER A 160 -3.54 -4.54 -18.37
CA SER A 160 -2.09 -4.79 -18.26
C SER A 160 -1.47 -5.14 -19.61
N PRO A 161 -1.31 -4.17 -20.53
CA PRO A 161 -0.79 -4.43 -21.87
C PRO A 161 0.67 -4.90 -21.89
N ASP A 162 1.47 -4.49 -20.91
CA ASP A 162 2.91 -4.78 -20.82
C ASP A 162 3.24 -5.97 -19.89
N LEU A 163 2.22 -6.81 -19.60
CA LEU A 163 2.36 -7.99 -18.77
C LEU A 163 3.32 -9.00 -19.42
N ALA A 164 4.44 -9.25 -18.76
CA ALA A 164 5.44 -10.20 -19.24
C ALA A 164 5.21 -11.61 -18.68
N ILE A 165 4.73 -11.72 -17.43
CA ILE A 165 4.65 -12.99 -16.71
C ILE A 165 3.28 -13.13 -16.06
N TYR A 166 2.55 -14.19 -16.40
CA TYR A 166 1.34 -14.60 -15.71
C TYR A 166 1.53 -15.97 -15.08
N SER A 167 1.28 -16.07 -13.78
CA SER A 167 1.36 -17.32 -13.03
C SER A 167 0.04 -17.56 -12.30
N ASP A 168 -0.68 -18.62 -12.66
CA ASP A 168 -1.87 -19.08 -11.92
C ASP A 168 -1.59 -20.46 -11.31
N HIS A 169 -1.46 -20.49 -9.98
CA HIS A 169 -1.18 -21.73 -9.27
C HIS A 169 -2.46 -22.43 -8.79
N ARG A 170 -3.53 -21.68 -8.45
CA ARG A 170 -4.71 -22.23 -7.76
C ARG A 170 -6.05 -21.55 -8.02
N SER A 171 -6.14 -20.51 -8.86
CA SER A 171 -7.34 -19.66 -8.91
C SER A 171 -8.50 -20.18 -9.77
N ILE A 172 -8.26 -21.05 -10.76
CA ILE A 172 -9.28 -21.38 -11.79
C ILE A 172 -10.06 -22.71 -11.57
N ARG A 173 -9.77 -23.54 -10.54
CA ARG A 173 -10.44 -24.85 -10.41
C ARG A 173 -11.62 -24.86 -9.43
N LEU A 174 -12.83 -24.64 -9.97
CA LEU A 174 -14.02 -25.50 -9.84
C LEU A 174 -15.17 -24.95 -10.72
N THR A 175 -15.33 -25.55 -11.90
CA THR A 175 -16.55 -25.45 -12.71
C THR A 175 -17.74 -26.03 -11.93
N LEU A 176 -18.79 -25.22 -11.75
CA LEU A 176 -20.23 -25.56 -11.58
C LEU A 176 -21.00 -25.25 -10.27
N PHE A 177 -20.42 -24.80 -9.14
CA PHE A 177 -21.25 -24.60 -7.92
C PHE A 177 -21.06 -23.33 -7.08
N SER A 178 -20.19 -22.38 -7.43
CA SER A 178 -20.07 -21.14 -6.64
C SER A 178 -20.97 -20.03 -7.17
N VAL A 179 -22.28 -20.25 -7.06
CA VAL A 179 -23.27 -19.17 -7.06
C VAL A 179 -23.62 -18.99 -5.58
N ASN A 180 -23.25 -17.83 -5.02
CA ASN A 180 -23.53 -17.38 -3.65
C ASN A 180 -22.54 -17.83 -2.56
N SER A 181 -21.48 -17.04 -2.35
CA SER A 181 -20.90 -16.90 -1.01
C SER A 181 -20.91 -15.42 -0.62
N PRO A 182 -21.77 -15.00 0.33
CA PRO A 182 -21.80 -13.65 0.87
C PRO A 182 -20.89 -13.59 2.10
N LEU A 183 -19.58 -13.52 1.87
CA LEU A 183 -18.64 -13.08 2.90
C LEU A 183 -17.92 -11.86 2.34
N GLU A 184 -18.60 -10.72 2.43
CA GLU A 184 -17.99 -9.43 2.13
C GLU A 184 -17.03 -9.07 3.27
N GLU A 185 -15.80 -9.58 3.19
CA GLU A 185 -14.68 -8.93 3.86
C GLU A 185 -14.42 -7.60 3.12
N THR A 186 -14.59 -6.51 3.86
CA THR A 186 -14.28 -5.15 3.42
C THR A 186 -12.77 -5.00 3.34
N CYS A 187 -12.18 -5.43 2.22
CA CYS A 187 -10.79 -5.10 1.92
C CYS A 187 -10.70 -3.62 1.49
N THR A 188 -9.74 -2.89 2.03
CA THR A 188 -9.41 -1.51 1.66
C THR A 188 -8.37 -1.48 0.53
N PRO A 189 -8.20 -0.38 -0.22
CA PRO A 189 -7.17 -0.29 -1.27
C PRO A 189 -5.74 -0.53 -0.77
N ASP A 190 -5.46 -0.21 0.51
CA ASP A 190 -4.17 -0.48 1.13
C ASP A 190 -3.92 -1.99 1.34
N ASP A 191 -4.98 -2.80 1.44
CA ASP A 191 -4.85 -4.25 1.63
C ASP A 191 -4.28 -4.95 0.40
N LEU A 192 -4.40 -4.34 -0.79
CA LEU A 192 -3.82 -4.88 -2.04
C LEU A 192 -2.31 -5.16 -1.91
N PHE A 193 -1.64 -4.45 -1.01
CA PHE A 193 -0.20 -4.45 -0.85
C PHE A 193 0.25 -4.93 0.56
N GLN A 194 -0.68 -5.52 1.33
CA GLN A 194 -0.44 -6.16 2.65
C GLN A 194 -0.57 -7.68 2.57
#